data_AF-A0A0Q8HDQ4-F1
#
_entry.id   AF-A0A0Q8HDQ4-F1
#
_cell.length_a   1.000
_cell.length_b   1.000
_cell.length_c   1.000
_cell.angle_alpha   90.00
_cell.angle_beta   90.00
_cell.angle_gamma   90.00
#
_symmetry.space_group_name_H-M   'P 1'
#
loop_
_entity.id
_entity.type
_entity.pdbx_description
1 polymer ?
#
loop_
_entity_poly.entity_id
_entity_poly.type
_entity_poly.pdbx_seq_one_letter_code
_entity_poly.pdbx_strand_id
1 'polypeptide(L)'
;MPHDPSPSKIVRPFTRQSTVLELASTMPGRAFKAMIVRQLPPVATEKERQELEDLTLGLPLETLVELSEGKLTWGIADSLVDLANRKPQRVIRRGVGAGAAALKKGTRAVRR
;
A
#
# COMPACT_ATOMS: atom_id res chain seq x y z
N MET A 1 13.91 -33.81 -7.26
CA MET A 1 13.71 -32.58 -6.48
C MET A 1 12.37 -31.97 -6.87
N PRO A 2 11.28 -32.15 -6.10
CA PRO A 2 10.03 -31.46 -6.37
C PRO A 2 10.11 -30.05 -5.77
N HIS A 3 10.14 -29.03 -6.63
CA HIS A 3 9.83 -27.66 -6.20
C HIS A 3 8.32 -27.56 -6.10
N ASP A 4 7.82 -27.51 -4.87
CA ASP A 4 6.42 -27.22 -4.56
C ASP A 4 6.26 -25.69 -4.53
N PRO A 5 5.58 -25.04 -5.50
CA PRO A 5 5.26 -23.62 -5.43
C PRO A 5 3.97 -23.42 -4.63
N SER A 6 3.82 -24.09 -3.48
CA SER A 6 2.79 -23.71 -2.52
C SER A 6 3.17 -22.33 -1.97
N PRO A 7 2.34 -21.28 -2.14
CA PRO A 7 2.60 -19.99 -1.53
C PRO A 7 2.55 -20.19 -0.03
N SER A 8 3.74 -20.33 0.57
CA SER A 8 3.92 -20.48 1.99
C SER A 8 3.05 -19.44 2.70
N LYS A 9 2.09 -19.92 3.51
CA LYS A 9 1.25 -19.09 4.37
C LYS A 9 2.17 -18.08 5.03
N ILE A 10 2.03 -16.79 4.74
CA ILE A 10 2.95 -15.76 5.22
C ILE A 10 2.86 -15.75 6.76
N VAL A 11 3.86 -16.36 7.43
CA VAL A 11 3.94 -16.46 8.90
C VAL A 11 4.49 -15.17 9.51
N ARG A 12 5.16 -14.34 8.70
CA ARG A 12 5.77 -13.08 9.13
C ARG A 12 4.78 -11.91 9.02
N PRO A 13 4.83 -10.92 9.93
CA PRO A 13 4.09 -9.67 9.76
C PRO A 13 4.46 -9.00 8.43
N PHE A 14 3.48 -8.37 7.78
CA PHE A 14 3.72 -7.57 6.59
C PHE A 14 4.59 -6.35 6.92
N THR A 15 5.44 -5.95 5.99
CA THR A 15 6.33 -4.78 6.13
C THR A 15 6.31 -3.94 4.85
N ARG A 16 7.11 -2.86 4.80
CA ARG A 16 7.29 -2.05 3.59
C ARG A 16 7.93 -2.82 2.43
N GLN A 17 8.66 -3.89 2.74
CA GLN A 17 9.26 -4.80 1.76
C GLN A 17 8.24 -5.82 1.22
N SER A 18 7.06 -5.92 1.82
CA SER A 18 6.02 -6.79 1.30
C SER A 18 5.47 -6.25 -0.01
N THR A 19 5.23 -7.16 -0.94
CA THR A 19 4.65 -6.83 -2.25
C THR A 19 3.15 -6.68 -2.14
N VAL A 20 2.54 -6.06 -3.15
CA VAL A 20 1.07 -5.93 -3.20
C VAL A 20 0.41 -7.29 -3.37
N LEU A 21 1.04 -8.21 -4.11
CA LEU A 21 0.57 -9.60 -4.22
C LEU A 21 0.56 -10.31 -2.86
N GLU A 22 1.60 -10.14 -2.04
CA GLU A 22 1.62 -10.69 -0.67
C GLU A 22 0.47 -10.12 0.17
N LEU A 23 0.27 -8.80 0.10
CA LEU A 23 -0.78 -8.10 0.86
C LEU A 23 -2.19 -8.47 0.40
N ALA A 24 -2.39 -8.83 -0.87
CA ALA A 24 -3.68 -9.23 -1.44
C ALA A 24 -4.24 -10.53 -0.83
N SER A 25 -3.47 -11.24 -0.01
CA SER A 25 -3.98 -12.27 0.90
C SER A 25 -4.93 -11.72 1.98
N THR A 26 -4.94 -10.41 2.22
CA THR A 26 -5.78 -9.70 3.20
C THR A 26 -6.83 -8.81 2.54
N MET A 27 -7.94 -8.50 3.23
CA MET A 27 -8.98 -7.60 2.70
C MET A 27 -8.45 -6.19 2.35
N PRO A 28 -7.65 -5.50 3.19
CA PRO A 28 -7.06 -4.21 2.85
C PRO A 28 -6.14 -4.28 1.63
N GLY A 29 -5.33 -5.33 1.53
CA GLY A 29 -4.45 -5.51 0.37
C GLY A 29 -5.20 -5.80 -0.93
N ARG A 30 -6.34 -6.52 -0.88
CA ARG A 30 -7.21 -6.71 -2.06
C ARG A 30 -7.80 -5.40 -2.55
N ALA A 31 -8.29 -4.57 -1.63
CA ALA A 31 -8.81 -3.24 -1.97
C ALA A 31 -7.71 -2.35 -2.57
N PHE A 32 -6.51 -2.40 -2.00
CA PHE A 32 -5.37 -1.66 -2.52
C PHE A 32 -4.92 -2.15 -3.91
N LYS A 33 -4.84 -3.47 -4.13
CA LYS A 33 -4.60 -4.06 -5.45
C LYS A 33 -5.61 -3.53 -6.48
N ALA A 34 -6.90 -3.58 -6.16
CA ALA A 34 -7.95 -3.09 -7.06
C ALA A 34 -7.80 -1.59 -7.39
N MET A 35 -7.35 -0.79 -6.42
CA MET A 35 -7.06 0.63 -6.65
C MET A 35 -5.89 0.83 -7.61
N ILE A 36 -4.78 0.10 -7.43
CA ILE A 36 -3.62 0.17 -8.34
C ILE A 36 -4.03 -0.23 -9.76
N VAL A 37 -4.72 -1.37 -9.90
CA VAL A 37 -5.15 -1.90 -11.21
C VAL A 37 -6.05 -0.90 -11.94
N ARG A 38 -6.89 -0.16 -11.22
CA ARG A 38 -7.72 0.92 -11.79
C ARG A 38 -6.95 2.15 -12.24
N GLN A 39 -5.76 2.37 -11.69
CA GLN A 39 -4.89 3.51 -12.03
C GLN A 39 -3.85 3.16 -13.09
N LEU A 40 -3.72 1.89 -13.47
CA LEU A 40 -2.82 1.47 -14.54
C LEU A 40 -3.23 2.11 -15.87
N PRO A 41 -2.26 2.49 -16.72
CA PRO A 41 -2.56 3.01 -18.04
C PRO A 41 -3.32 1.96 -18.86
N PRO A 42 -4.24 2.39 -19.74
CA PRO A 42 -4.90 1.49 -20.66
C PRO A 42 -3.87 0.91 -21.64
N VAL A 43 -3.99 -0.39 -21.90
CA VAL A 43 -3.13 -1.12 -22.85
C VAL A 43 -3.98 -1.73 -23.95
N ALA A 44 -3.35 -2.03 -25.09
CA ALA A 44 -4.06 -2.51 -26.28
C ALA A 44 -4.48 -3.98 -26.17
N THR A 45 -3.75 -4.79 -25.42
CA THR A 45 -4.00 -6.23 -25.29
C THR A 45 -4.16 -6.68 -23.83
N GLU A 46 -4.97 -7.71 -23.61
CA GLU A 46 -5.14 -8.31 -22.27
C GLU A 46 -3.84 -8.94 -21.75
N LYS A 47 -2.98 -9.44 -22.65
CA LYS A 47 -1.69 -10.01 -22.27
C LYS A 47 -0.74 -8.94 -21.72
N GLU A 48 -0.63 -7.80 -22.39
CA GLU A 48 0.14 -6.66 -21.88
C GLU A 48 -0.44 -6.13 -20.57
N ARG A 49 -1.77 -6.22 -20.41
CA ARG A 49 -2.48 -5.80 -19.20
C ARG A 49 -2.06 -6.67 -18.03
N GLN A 50 -2.08 -7.99 -18.23
CA GLN A 50 -1.68 -8.95 -17.21
C GLN A 50 -0.20 -8.82 -16.87
N GLU A 51 0.67 -8.66 -17.86
CA GLU A 51 2.12 -8.44 -17.64
C GLU A 51 2.39 -7.16 -16.85
N LEU A 52 1.71 -6.06 -17.19
CA LEU A 52 1.83 -4.79 -16.47
C LEU A 52 1.29 -4.87 -15.03
N GLU A 53 0.17 -5.56 -14.84
CA GLU A 53 -0.38 -5.85 -13.51
C GLU A 53 0.62 -6.66 -12.68
N ASP A 54 1.15 -7.75 -13.22
CA ASP A 54 2.08 -8.63 -12.49
C ASP A 54 3.39 -7.92 -12.15
N LEU A 55 3.92 -7.11 -13.08
CA LEU A 55 5.09 -6.27 -12.83
C LEU A 55 4.84 -5.27 -11.71
N THR A 56 3.73 -4.53 -11.78
CA THR A 56 3.43 -3.47 -10.81
C THR A 56 3.10 -4.04 -9.43
N LEU A 57 2.33 -5.12 -9.37
CA LEU A 57 1.89 -5.74 -8.12
C LEU A 57 3.00 -6.59 -7.46
N GLY A 58 4.00 -7.01 -8.23
CA GLY A 58 5.20 -7.68 -7.75
C GLY A 58 6.19 -6.75 -7.07
N LEU A 59 6.05 -5.42 -7.21
CA LEU A 59 6.93 -4.46 -6.56
C LEU A 59 6.67 -4.38 -5.04
N PRO A 60 7.72 -4.17 -4.22
CA PRO A 60 7.58 -3.79 -2.82
C PRO A 60 6.78 -2.49 -2.66
N LEU A 61 6.05 -2.36 -1.55
CA LEU A 61 5.35 -1.10 -1.23
C LEU A 61 6.28 0.12 -1.19
N GLU A 62 7.50 -0.05 -0.69
CA GLU A 62 8.53 1.01 -0.71
C GLU A 62 8.78 1.53 -2.12
N THR A 63 9.08 0.63 -3.05
CA THR A 63 9.33 0.98 -4.45
C THR A 63 8.11 1.65 -5.08
N LEU A 64 6.90 1.19 -4.76
CA LEU A 64 5.67 1.85 -5.24
C LEU A 64 5.52 3.27 -4.68
N VAL A 65 5.86 3.53 -3.42
CA VAL A 65 5.83 4.89 -2.84
C VAL A 65 6.82 5.81 -3.55
N GLU A 66 8.04 5.32 -3.80
CA GLU A 66 9.10 6.07 -4.48
C GLU A 66 8.73 6.42 -5.93
N LEU A 67 8.18 5.46 -6.67
CA LEU A 67 7.78 5.64 -8.07
C LEU A 67 6.46 6.43 -8.23
N SER A 68 5.68 6.56 -7.17
CA SER A 68 4.35 7.14 -7.25
C SER A 68 4.33 8.68 -7.35
N GLU A 69 5.49 9.34 -7.34
CA GLU A 69 5.62 10.80 -7.43
C GLU A 69 4.70 11.56 -6.43
N GLY A 70 4.52 10.98 -5.24
CA GLY A 70 3.69 11.55 -4.17
C GLY A 70 2.19 11.18 -4.21
N LYS A 71 1.69 10.45 -5.21
CA LYS A 71 0.29 9.96 -5.20
C LYS A 71 0.06 8.89 -4.11
N LEU A 72 1.07 8.07 -3.85
CA LEU A 72 1.14 7.13 -2.75
C LEU A 72 2.16 7.67 -1.74
N THR A 73 1.68 8.01 -0.55
CA THR A 73 2.55 8.51 0.52
C THR A 73 2.96 7.39 1.48
N TRP A 74 4.09 7.58 2.16
CA TRP A 74 4.52 6.70 3.25
C TRP A 74 3.45 6.48 4.32
N GLY A 75 2.61 7.49 4.58
CA GLY A 75 1.48 7.36 5.50
C GLY A 75 0.41 6.36 5.03
N ILE A 76 0.14 6.31 3.73
CA ILE A 76 -0.80 5.35 3.14
C ILE A 76 -0.20 3.94 3.18
N ALA A 77 1.06 3.78 2.76
CA ALA A 77 1.76 2.49 2.79
C ALA A 77 1.84 1.92 4.21
N ASP A 78 2.22 2.74 5.21
CA ASP A 78 2.27 2.31 6.60
C ASP A 78 0.88 1.97 7.16
N SER A 79 -0.16 2.70 6.75
CA SER A 79 -1.55 2.41 7.17
C SER A 79 -2.03 1.09 6.58
N LEU A 80 -1.70 0.81 5.31
CA LEU A 80 -2.00 -0.46 4.66
C LEU A 80 -1.32 -1.62 5.38
N VAL A 81 -0.04 -1.48 5.73
CA VAL A 81 0.72 -2.47 6.50
C VAL A 81 0.10 -2.70 7.88
N ASP A 82 -0.29 -1.64 8.60
CA ASP A 82 -0.94 -1.77 9.91
C ASP A 82 -2.31 -2.45 9.81
N LEU A 83 -3.11 -2.14 8.78
CA LEU A 83 -4.40 -2.79 8.53
C LEU A 83 -4.24 -4.27 8.15
N ALA A 84 -3.29 -4.59 7.25
CA ALA A 84 -2.99 -5.96 6.85
C ALA A 84 -2.52 -6.82 8.05
N ASN A 85 -1.80 -6.19 8.99
CA ASN A 85 -1.36 -6.81 10.24
C ASN A 85 -2.42 -6.80 11.36
N ARG A 86 -3.67 -6.41 11.08
CA ARG A 86 -4.78 -6.31 12.06
C ARG A 86 -4.46 -5.39 13.25
N LYS A 87 -3.77 -4.28 13.02
CA LYS A 87 -3.42 -3.26 14.03
C LYS A 87 -4.08 -1.89 13.74
N PRO A 88 -5.42 -1.80 13.60
CA PRO A 88 -6.12 -0.57 13.21
C PRO A 88 -5.91 0.61 14.18
N GLN A 89 -5.67 0.35 15.46
CA GLN A 89 -5.36 1.35 16.48
C GLN A 89 -4.13 2.23 16.13
N ARG A 90 -3.16 1.69 15.37
CA ARG A 90 -1.97 2.44 14.95
C ARG A 90 -2.30 3.45 13.84
N VAL A 91 -3.26 3.12 12.98
CA VAL A 91 -3.76 4.01 11.92
C VAL A 91 -4.46 5.22 12.53
N ILE A 92 -5.34 4.99 13.50
CA ILE A 92 -6.09 6.05 14.20
C ILE A 92 -5.12 7.00 14.93
N ARG A 93 -4.11 6.45 15.62
CA ARG A 93 -3.10 7.26 16.30
C ARG A 93 -2.29 8.14 15.34
N ARG A 94 -1.98 7.65 14.12
CA ARG A 94 -1.33 8.47 13.08
C ARG A 94 -2.27 9.53 12.50
N GLY A 95 -3.54 9.20 12.24
CA GLY A 95 -4.55 10.14 11.75
C GLY A 95 -4.81 11.29 12.74
N VAL A 96 -4.90 10.99 14.02
CA VAL A 96 -5.07 11.99 15.09
C VAL A 96 -3.82 12.85 15.25
N GLY A 97 -2.61 12.28 15.15
CA GLY A 97 -1.35 13.02 15.19
C GLY A 97 -1.16 13.98 14.01
N ALA A 98 -1.52 13.55 12.80
CA ALA A 98 -1.47 14.39 11.60
C ALA A 98 -2.52 15.50 11.62
N GLY A 99 -3.75 15.20 12.07
CA GLY A 99 -4.82 16.20 12.25
C GLY A 99 -4.48 17.26 13.29
N ALA A 100 -3.90 16.86 14.43
CA ALA A 100 -3.48 17.79 15.48
C ALA A 100 -2.34 18.73 15.02
N ALA A 101 -1.39 18.23 14.21
CA ALA A 101 -0.32 19.04 13.64
C ALA A 101 -0.83 20.04 12.60
N ALA A 102 -1.78 19.64 11.76
CA ALA A 102 -2.43 20.51 10.77
C ALA A 102 -3.26 21.61 11.44
N LEU A 103 -4.06 21.27 12.46
CA LEU A 103 -4.82 22.23 13.27
C LEU A 103 -3.92 23.23 14.00
N LYS A 104 -2.78 22.77 14.55
CA LYS A 104 -1.82 23.66 15.22
C LYS A 104 -1.13 24.63 14.25
N LYS A 105 -0.92 24.21 13.00
CA LYS A 105 -0.32 25.07 11.96
C LYS A 105 -1.34 26.10 11.43
N GLY A 106 -2.60 25.69 11.24
CA GLY A 106 -3.69 26.58 10.82
C GLY A 106 -4.03 27.64 11.87
N THR A 107 -4.14 27.25 13.14
CA THR A 107 -4.41 28.18 14.25
C THR A 107 -3.30 29.21 14.48
N ARG A 108 -2.03 28.87 14.17
CA ARG A 108 -0.89 29.80 14.25
C ARG A 108 -0.86 30.79 13.07
N ALA A 109 -1.37 30.42 11.90
CA ALA A 109 -1.46 31.30 10.74
C ALA A 109 -2.58 32.34 10.88
N VAL A 110 -3.66 32.01 11.60
CA VAL A 110 -4.82 32.90 11.84
C VAL A 110 -4.54 33.95 12.94
N ARG A 111 -3.48 33.79 13.73
CA ARG A 111 -3.10 34.68 14.84
C ARG A 111 -2.01 35.70 14.50
N ARG A 112 -1.65 35.89 13.22
CA ARG A 112 -0.68 36.89 12.77
C ARG A 112 -1.33 37.98 11.96
#